data_AF-A0A386B1S9-F1
#
_entry.id   AF-A0A386B1S9-F1
#
_cell.length_a   1.000
_cell.length_b   1.000
_cell.length_c   1.000
_cell.angle_alpha   90.00
_cell.angle_beta   90.00
_cell.angle_gamma   90.00
#
_symmetry.space_group_name_H-M   'P 1'
#
loop_
_entity.id
_entity.type
_entity.pdbx_description
1 polymer ?
#
loop_
_entity_poly.entity_id
_entity_poly.type
_entity_poly.pdbx_seq_one_letter_code
_entity_poly.pdbx_strand_id
1 'polypeptide(L)'
;MGSGLRGATFDFNEKNNLEKIYQNYFLECARFYDKQSASIIRNWILDFTTFLFFGVLLIFSTPQILIFQTFFIESLLSLSETTKCFFLIFFLDLLVGFHSSKSWEIFLQFILEHFGFQIYQNQNFIAFFVSTFPVFLDTIFKYWIFRYLNKISPSTVATYQAMIE
;
A
#
# COMPACT_ATOMS: atom_id res chain seq x y z
N MET A 1 63.93 -31.46 34.98
CA MET A 1 62.46 -31.52 34.85
C MET A 1 61.93 -30.09 34.79
N GLY A 2 61.82 -29.53 33.60
CA GLY A 2 61.27 -28.19 33.39
C GLY A 2 60.17 -28.29 32.34
N SER A 3 58.96 -28.65 32.77
CA SER A 3 57.79 -28.66 31.90
C SER A 3 57.37 -27.21 31.66
N GLY A 4 57.74 -26.69 30.49
CA GLY A 4 57.30 -25.39 30.00
C GLY A 4 55.77 -25.34 29.96
N LEU A 5 55.21 -24.48 30.81
CA LEU A 5 53.82 -24.07 30.74
C LEU A 5 53.63 -23.35 29.40
N ARG A 6 53.05 -24.06 28.43
CA ARG A 6 52.40 -23.48 27.25
C ARG A 6 51.18 -22.68 27.74
N GLY A 7 51.45 -21.52 28.34
CA GLY A 7 50.46 -20.47 28.48
C GLY A 7 50.10 -20.02 27.06
N ALA A 8 48.81 -20.08 26.73
CA ALA A 8 48.29 -19.57 25.49
C ALA A 8 48.74 -18.11 25.32
N THR A 9 49.74 -17.88 24.46
CA THR A 9 50.03 -16.56 23.92
C THR A 9 48.86 -16.22 23.01
N PHE A 10 47.78 -15.71 23.60
CA PHE A 10 46.70 -15.09 22.87
C PHE A 10 47.34 -13.94 22.09
N ASP A 11 47.53 -14.17 20.80
CA ASP A 11 48.53 -13.47 20.00
C ASP A 11 48.10 -12.01 19.84
N PHE A 12 48.95 -11.06 20.22
CA PHE A 12 48.68 -9.62 20.11
C PHE A 12 48.32 -9.22 18.66
N ASN A 13 48.85 -9.98 17.69
CA ASN A 13 48.52 -9.84 16.28
C ASN A 13 47.07 -10.23 15.95
N GLU A 14 46.53 -11.28 16.58
CA GLU A 14 45.11 -11.66 16.42
C GLU A 14 44.18 -10.59 16.97
N LYS A 15 44.51 -10.00 18.14
CA LYS A 15 43.69 -8.93 18.74
C LYS A 15 43.62 -7.67 17.87
N ASN A 16 44.76 -7.23 17.33
CA ASN A 16 44.80 -6.08 16.40
C ASN A 16 44.08 -6.37 15.07
N ASN A 17 44.12 -7.62 14.59
CA ASN A 17 43.41 -8.02 13.38
C ASN A 17 41.89 -8.05 13.62
N LEU A 18 41.44 -8.55 14.77
CA LEU A 18 40.05 -8.52 15.19
C LEU A 18 39.52 -7.08 15.32
N GLU A 19 40.26 -6.18 15.96
CA GLU A 19 39.87 -4.77 16.08
C GLU A 19 39.69 -4.11 14.69
N LYS A 20 40.59 -4.38 13.74
CA LYS A 20 40.45 -3.92 12.35
C LYS A 20 39.24 -4.52 11.64
N ILE A 21 38.94 -5.80 11.85
CA ILE A 21 37.76 -6.47 11.27
C ILE A 21 36.48 -5.82 11.79
N TYR A 22 36.38 -5.59 13.10
CA TYR A 22 35.22 -4.92 13.69
C TYR A 22 35.09 -3.48 13.20
N GLN A 23 36.18 -2.73 13.11
CA GLN A 23 36.17 -1.37 12.56
C GLN A 23 35.68 -1.33 11.10
N ASN A 24 36.18 -2.24 10.25
CA ASN A 24 35.73 -2.33 8.87
C ASN A 24 34.25 -2.73 8.79
N TYR A 25 33.80 -3.66 9.62
CA TYR A 25 32.39 -4.05 9.70
C TYR A 25 31.49 -2.87 10.11
N PHE A 26 31.85 -2.11 11.14
CA PHE A 26 31.08 -0.93 11.54
C PHE A 26 31.07 0.16 10.47
N LEU A 27 32.18 0.36 9.76
CA LEU A 27 32.28 1.31 8.65
C LEU A 27 31.40 0.88 7.47
N GLU A 28 31.38 -0.41 7.14
CA GLU A 28 30.51 -0.97 6.11
C GLU A 28 29.04 -0.85 6.48
N CYS A 29 28.67 -1.16 7.73
CA CYS A 29 27.32 -0.95 8.24
C CYS A 29 26.91 0.52 8.16
N ALA A 30 27.75 1.44 8.64
CA ALA A 30 27.47 2.88 8.58
C ALA A 30 27.23 3.35 7.13
N ARG A 31 28.11 2.96 6.20
CA ARG A 31 27.97 3.29 4.77
C ARG A 31 26.70 2.69 4.15
N PHE A 32 26.31 1.49 4.56
CA PHE A 32 25.10 0.83 4.07
C PHE A 32 23.85 1.60 4.52
N TYR A 33 23.74 1.90 5.82
CA TYR A 33 22.62 2.68 6.36
C TYR A 33 22.58 4.10 5.80
N ASP A 34 23.72 4.78 5.66
CA ASP A 34 23.77 6.13 5.07
C ASP A 34 23.22 6.14 3.64
N LYS A 35 23.62 5.17 2.80
CA LYS A 35 23.12 5.03 1.43
C LYS A 35 21.62 4.70 1.41
N GLN A 36 21.17 3.80 2.29
CA GLN A 36 19.76 3.43 2.39
C GLN A 36 18.92 4.62 2.82
N SER A 37 19.28 5.31 3.90
CA SER A 37 18.58 6.50 4.39
C SER A 37 18.54 7.62 3.34
N ALA A 38 19.64 7.88 2.63
CA ALA A 38 19.65 8.86 1.55
C ALA A 38 18.68 8.51 0.42
N SER A 39 18.57 7.22 0.05
CA SER A 39 17.62 6.77 -0.97
C SER A 39 16.16 6.92 -0.54
N ILE A 40 15.83 6.60 0.72
CA ILE A 40 14.47 6.74 1.27
C ILE A 40 14.05 8.22 1.29
N ILE A 41 14.92 9.10 1.80
CA ILE A 41 14.66 10.55 1.84
C ILE A 41 14.49 11.09 0.42
N ARG A 42 15.30 10.62 -0.53
CA ARG A 42 15.18 10.99 -1.95
C ARG A 42 13.83 10.56 -2.53
N ASN A 43 13.35 9.35 -2.24
CA ASN A 43 12.05 8.88 -2.71
C ASN A 43 10.93 9.76 -2.14
N TRP A 44 10.97 10.06 -0.84
CA TRP A 44 9.97 10.90 -0.20
C TRP A 44 9.90 12.31 -0.79
N ILE A 45 11.04 12.96 -1.05
CA ILE A 45 11.04 14.30 -1.66
C ILE A 45 10.52 14.27 -3.09
N LEU A 46 10.83 13.20 -3.86
CA LEU A 46 10.33 13.02 -5.22
C LEU A 46 8.82 12.81 -5.22
N ASP A 47 8.29 11.95 -4.35
CA ASP A 47 6.87 11.69 -4.23
C ASP A 47 6.12 12.95 -3.79
N PHE A 48 6.64 13.67 -2.80
CA PHE A 48 6.03 14.90 -2.31
C PHE A 48 6.00 15.98 -3.41
N THR A 49 7.09 16.14 -4.15
CA THR A 49 7.16 17.09 -5.26
C THR A 49 6.21 16.70 -6.38
N THR A 50 6.13 15.41 -6.70
CA THR A 50 5.21 14.88 -7.72
C THR A 50 3.75 15.09 -7.31
N PHE A 51 3.42 14.82 -6.05
CA PHE A 51 2.10 15.04 -5.48
C PHE A 51 1.72 16.52 -5.49
N LEU A 52 2.64 17.41 -5.13
CA LEU A 52 2.42 18.86 -5.18
C LEU A 52 2.19 19.32 -6.62
N PHE A 53 3.03 18.90 -7.56
CA PHE A 53 2.89 19.23 -8.97
C PHE A 53 1.55 18.73 -9.53
N PHE A 54 1.18 17.48 -9.22
CA PHE A 54 -0.09 16.92 -9.62
C PHE A 54 -1.28 17.67 -8.99
N GLY A 55 -1.19 18.02 -7.71
CA GLY A 55 -2.22 18.81 -7.02
C GLY A 55 -2.41 20.19 -7.65
N VAL A 56 -1.33 20.88 -8.00
CA VAL A 56 -1.38 22.15 -8.72
C VAL A 56 -2.01 21.96 -10.10
N LEU A 57 -1.62 20.90 -10.83
CA LEU A 57 -2.20 20.57 -12.14
C LEU A 57 -3.71 20.31 -12.04
N LEU A 58 -4.17 19.58 -11.01
CA LEU A 58 -5.59 19.35 -10.76
C LEU A 58 -6.35 20.65 -10.49
N ILE A 59 -5.78 21.58 -9.72
CA ILE A 59 -6.41 22.89 -9.46
C ILE A 59 -6.56 23.68 -10.76
N PHE A 60 -5.53 23.74 -11.59
CA PHE A 60 -5.61 24.37 -12.90
C PHE A 60 -6.58 23.65 -13.84
N SER A 61 -6.72 22.34 -13.68
CA SER A 61 -7.58 21.50 -14.50
C SER A 61 -9.02 21.38 -13.96
N THR A 62 -9.38 22.16 -12.93
CA THR A 62 -10.73 22.14 -12.33
C THR A 62 -11.88 22.28 -13.34
N PRO A 63 -11.84 23.20 -14.33
CA PRO A 63 -12.94 23.27 -15.29
C PRO A 63 -13.03 22.03 -16.19
N GLN A 64 -11.88 21.44 -16.59
CA GLN A 64 -11.85 20.20 -17.37
C GLN A 64 -12.37 19.02 -16.55
N ILE A 65 -12.03 18.95 -15.26
CA ILE A 65 -12.53 17.93 -14.34
C ILE A 65 -14.04 18.05 -14.19
N LEU A 66 -14.59 19.26 -14.11
CA LEU A 66 -16.05 19.47 -14.04
C LEU A 66 -16.73 18.99 -15.32
N ILE A 67 -16.18 19.32 -16.49
CA ILE A 67 -16.71 18.84 -17.78
C ILE A 67 -16.66 17.31 -17.85
N PHE A 68 -15.53 16.72 -17.44
CA PHE A 68 -15.39 15.26 -17.39
C PHE A 68 -16.37 14.62 -16.41
N GLN A 69 -16.58 15.23 -15.24
CA GLN A 69 -17.55 14.75 -14.25
C GLN A 69 -18.97 14.78 -14.82
N THR A 70 -19.38 15.87 -15.44
CA THR A 70 -20.71 15.98 -16.07
C THR A 70 -20.84 14.97 -17.21
N PHE A 71 -19.83 14.85 -18.07
CA PHE A 71 -19.80 13.85 -19.14
C PHE A 71 -19.90 12.43 -18.59
N PHE A 72 -19.20 12.11 -17.50
CA PHE A 72 -19.24 10.79 -16.88
C PHE A 72 -20.62 10.50 -16.26
N ILE A 73 -21.22 11.50 -15.60
CA ILE A 73 -22.58 11.39 -15.04
C ILE A 73 -23.60 11.21 -16.17
N GLU A 74 -23.55 12.02 -17.22
CA GLU A 74 -24.43 11.89 -18.39
C GLU A 74 -24.24 10.54 -19.09
N SER A 75 -22.98 10.11 -19.29
CA SER A 75 -22.66 8.80 -19.84
C SER A 75 -23.29 7.71 -18.99
N LEU A 76 -23.14 7.73 -17.67
CA LEU A 76 -23.75 6.74 -16.77
C LEU A 76 -25.28 6.80 -16.77
N LEU A 77 -25.87 7.99 -16.80
CA LEU A 77 -27.33 8.16 -16.81
C LEU A 77 -27.97 7.73 -18.12
N SER A 78 -27.26 7.93 -19.25
CA SER A 78 -27.69 7.54 -20.60
C SER A 78 -27.68 6.02 -20.83
N LEU A 79 -27.02 5.26 -19.96
CA LEU A 79 -27.02 3.81 -20.03
C LEU A 79 -28.38 3.21 -19.68
N SER A 80 -28.64 2.02 -20.21
CA SER A 80 -29.80 1.22 -19.81
C SER A 80 -29.72 0.84 -18.32
N GLU A 81 -30.86 0.68 -17.66
CA GLU A 81 -30.92 0.26 -16.24
C GLU A 81 -30.18 -1.05 -15.99
N THR A 82 -30.21 -1.99 -16.94
CA THR A 82 -29.45 -3.24 -16.88
C THR A 82 -27.95 -3.00 -16.90
N THR A 83 -27.46 -2.08 -17.74
CA THR A 83 -26.02 -1.76 -17.82
C THR A 83 -25.53 -1.03 -16.57
N LYS A 84 -26.37 -0.17 -15.97
CA LYS A 84 -26.07 0.47 -14.67
C LYS A 84 -25.86 -0.58 -13.58
N CYS A 85 -26.77 -1.56 -13.48
CA CYS A 85 -26.63 -2.69 -12.56
C CYS A 85 -25.41 -3.56 -12.88
N PHE A 86 -25.12 -3.81 -14.16
CA PHE A 86 -23.92 -4.56 -14.58
C PHE A 86 -22.63 -3.86 -14.14
N PHE A 87 -22.48 -2.55 -14.39
CA PHE A 87 -21.30 -1.80 -13.96
C PHE A 87 -21.15 -1.82 -12.44
N LEU A 88 -22.25 -1.76 -11.70
CA LEU A 88 -22.26 -1.82 -10.24
C LEU A 88 -21.78 -3.18 -9.72
N ILE A 89 -22.27 -4.29 -10.28
CA ILE A 89 -21.82 -5.64 -9.93
C ILE A 89 -20.35 -5.83 -10.36
N PHE A 90 -19.99 -5.40 -11.57
CA PHE A 90 -18.63 -5.47 -12.08
C PHE A 90 -17.63 -4.70 -11.21
N PHE A 91 -18.00 -3.51 -10.73
CA PHE A 91 -17.13 -2.72 -9.85
C PHE A 91 -17.00 -3.32 -8.46
N LEU A 92 -18.09 -3.86 -7.92
CA LEU A 92 -18.06 -4.65 -6.68
C LEU A 92 -17.16 -5.87 -6.85
N ASP A 93 -17.32 -6.63 -7.92
CA ASP A 93 -16.50 -7.82 -8.18
C ASP A 93 -15.03 -7.47 -8.44
N LEU A 94 -14.72 -6.31 -9.02
CA LEU A 94 -13.33 -5.87 -9.22
C LEU A 94 -12.66 -5.42 -7.92
N LEU A 95 -13.39 -4.72 -7.04
CA LEU A 95 -12.88 -4.22 -5.76
C LEU A 95 -12.91 -5.24 -4.63
N VAL A 96 -13.86 -6.15 -4.66
CA VAL A 96 -14.07 -7.21 -3.66
C VAL A 96 -13.39 -8.51 -4.13
N GLY A 97 -13.33 -8.75 -5.43
CA GLY A 97 -12.74 -9.94 -6.05
C GLY A 97 -11.20 -9.97 -6.10
N PHE A 98 -10.53 -9.22 -5.22
CA PHE A 98 -9.16 -9.51 -4.82
C PHE A 98 -9.14 -10.79 -3.96
N HIS A 99 -9.44 -11.93 -4.57
CA HIS A 99 -9.69 -13.23 -3.91
C HIS A 99 -8.44 -13.89 -3.31
N SER A 100 -7.32 -13.19 -3.21
CA SER A 100 -6.17 -13.70 -2.47
C SER A 100 -5.67 -12.65 -1.50
N SER A 101 -5.56 -13.05 -0.23
CA SER A 101 -4.76 -12.37 0.78
C SER A 101 -3.37 -11.99 0.25
N LYS A 102 -2.84 -12.78 -0.70
CA LYS A 102 -1.54 -12.53 -1.31
C LYS A 102 -1.47 -11.26 -2.16
N SER A 103 -2.55 -10.87 -2.85
CA SER A 103 -2.56 -9.65 -3.66
C SER A 103 -2.42 -8.40 -2.79
N TRP A 104 -3.12 -8.39 -1.65
CA TRP A 104 -3.03 -7.32 -0.66
C TRP A 104 -1.67 -7.31 0.06
N GLU A 105 -1.10 -8.49 0.32
CA GLU A 105 0.24 -8.61 0.89
C GLU A 105 1.30 -8.00 -0.04
N ILE A 106 1.29 -8.33 -1.33
CA ILE A 106 2.25 -7.79 -2.31
C ILE A 106 2.04 -6.28 -2.49
N PHE A 107 0.80 -5.82 -2.56
CA PHE A 107 0.48 -4.40 -2.67
C PHE A 107 1.02 -3.60 -1.48
N LEU A 108 0.80 -4.09 -0.25
CA LEU A 108 1.33 -3.46 0.94
C LEU A 108 2.86 -3.51 1.01
N GLN A 109 3.46 -4.65 0.66
CA GLN A 109 4.90 -4.81 0.63
C GLN A 109 5.53 -3.78 -0.30
N PHE A 110 5.00 -3.62 -1.51
CA PHE A 110 5.48 -2.64 -2.49
C PHE A 110 5.41 -1.20 -1.96
N ILE A 111 4.26 -0.81 -1.40
CA ILE A 111 4.08 0.55 -0.87
C ILE A 111 5.05 0.82 0.28
N LEU A 112 5.11 -0.10 1.25
CA LEU A 112 5.88 0.14 2.46
C LEU A 112 7.40 0.05 2.20
N GLU A 113 7.85 -0.82 1.28
CA GLU A 113 9.24 -0.85 0.82
C GLU A 113 9.63 0.46 0.13
N HIS A 114 8.75 1.02 -0.70
CA HIS A 114 8.96 2.33 -1.34
C HIS A 114 9.11 3.46 -0.32
N PHE A 115 8.33 3.42 0.77
CA PHE A 115 8.45 4.36 1.89
C PHE A 115 9.64 4.06 2.82
N GLY A 116 10.42 3.00 2.59
CA GLY A 116 11.61 2.67 3.37
C GLY A 116 11.35 1.92 4.66
N PHE A 117 10.12 1.45 4.89
CA PHE A 117 9.80 0.61 6.04
C PHE A 117 10.18 -0.84 5.72
N GLN A 118 11.09 -1.43 6.52
CA GLN A 118 11.42 -2.85 6.42
C GLN A 118 10.36 -3.67 7.17
N ILE A 119 9.22 -3.92 6.51
CA ILE A 119 8.04 -4.59 7.09
C ILE A 119 8.25 -6.08 7.36
N TYR A 120 9.34 -6.67 6.85
CA TYR A 120 9.72 -8.05 7.14
C TYR A 120 9.72 -8.38 8.64
N GLN A 121 9.87 -7.36 9.51
CA GLN A 121 9.87 -7.52 10.96
C GLN A 121 8.46 -7.55 11.61
N ASN A 122 7.41 -7.08 10.92
CA ASN A 122 6.05 -6.91 11.47
C ASN A 122 4.98 -7.66 10.65
N GLN A 123 5.15 -8.97 10.45
CA GLN A 123 4.18 -9.82 9.72
C GLN A 123 2.76 -9.77 10.30
N ASN A 124 2.63 -9.53 11.61
CA ASN A 124 1.35 -9.37 12.29
C ASN A 124 0.54 -8.17 11.76
N PHE A 125 1.21 -7.06 11.40
CA PHE A 125 0.55 -5.88 10.85
C PHE A 125 0.00 -6.16 9.45
N ILE A 126 0.77 -6.85 8.62
CA ILE A 126 0.34 -7.27 7.27
C ILE A 126 -0.87 -8.19 7.39
N ALA A 127 -0.80 -9.22 8.24
CA ALA A 127 -1.91 -10.15 8.44
C ALA A 127 -3.17 -9.44 8.96
N PHE A 128 -3.03 -8.49 9.89
CA PHE A 128 -4.15 -7.68 10.37
C PHE A 128 -4.76 -6.80 9.27
N PHE A 129 -3.93 -6.11 8.49
CA PHE A 129 -4.43 -5.26 7.40
C PHE A 129 -5.10 -6.09 6.31
N VAL A 130 -4.46 -7.16 5.85
CA VAL A 130 -4.98 -8.05 4.78
C VAL A 130 -6.28 -8.74 5.20
N SER A 131 -6.48 -9.02 6.49
CA SER A 131 -7.74 -9.60 6.97
C SER A 131 -8.85 -8.58 7.18
N THR A 132 -8.53 -7.36 7.61
CA THR A 132 -9.55 -6.36 7.99
C THR A 132 -9.89 -5.41 6.86
N PHE A 133 -8.88 -4.91 6.14
CA PHE A 133 -9.04 -3.84 5.15
C PHE A 133 -9.92 -4.24 3.96
N PRO A 134 -9.75 -5.43 3.33
CA PRO A 134 -10.60 -5.81 2.21
C PRO A 134 -12.07 -5.96 2.59
N VAL A 135 -12.34 -6.52 3.79
CA VAL A 135 -13.71 -6.69 4.32
C VAL A 135 -14.34 -5.34 4.66
N PHE A 136 -13.56 -4.43 5.24
CA PHE A 136 -14.01 -3.07 5.53
C PHE A 136 -14.35 -2.30 4.25
N LEU A 137 -13.48 -2.40 3.23
CA LEU A 137 -13.65 -1.80 1.92
C LEU A 137 -14.91 -2.35 1.24
N ASP A 138 -15.10 -3.68 1.22
CA ASP A 138 -16.32 -4.34 0.74
C ASP A 138 -17.59 -3.77 1.40
N THR A 139 -17.57 -3.61 2.72
CA THR A 139 -18.71 -3.10 3.48
C THR A 139 -19.04 -1.64 3.12
N ILE A 140 -18.03 -0.77 3.00
CA ILE A 140 -18.22 0.63 2.60
C ILE A 140 -18.78 0.72 1.18
N PHE A 141 -18.24 -0.06 0.24
CA PHE A 141 -18.71 -0.03 -1.14
C PHE A 141 -20.14 -0.54 -1.26
N LYS A 142 -20.48 -1.65 -0.59
CA LYS A 142 -21.87 -2.14 -0.50
C LYS A 142 -22.80 -1.09 0.09
N TYR A 143 -22.40 -0.43 1.18
CA TYR A 143 -23.20 0.63 1.80
C TYR A 143 -23.39 1.83 0.87
N TRP A 144 -22.32 2.29 0.22
CA TRP A 144 -22.38 3.45 -0.67
C TRP A 144 -23.26 3.16 -1.88
N ILE A 145 -23.14 1.97 -2.45
CA ILE A 145 -23.98 1.51 -3.56
C ILE A 145 -25.45 1.44 -3.14
N PHE A 146 -25.76 0.83 -2.01
CA PHE A 146 -27.13 0.77 -1.50
C PHE A 146 -27.72 2.17 -1.29
N ARG A 147 -26.92 3.09 -0.71
CA ARG A 147 -27.33 4.48 -0.53
C ARG A 147 -27.52 5.22 -1.85
N TYR A 148 -26.69 4.95 -2.86
CA TYR A 148 -26.79 5.56 -4.18
C TYR A 148 -28.06 5.09 -4.90
N LEU A 149 -28.32 3.77 -4.92
CA LEU A 149 -29.55 3.20 -5.48
C LEU A 149 -30.81 3.76 -4.80
N ASN A 150 -30.80 3.85 -3.46
CA ASN A 150 -31.95 4.40 -2.70
C ASN A 150 -32.20 5.89 -2.95
N LYS A 151 -31.19 6.65 -3.38
CA LYS A 151 -31.31 8.09 -3.64
C LYS A 151 -31.89 8.40 -5.02
N ILE A 152 -31.73 7.51 -5.99
CA ILE A 152 -32.22 7.71 -7.37
C ILE A 152 -33.69 7.29 -7.53
N SER A 153 -34.20 6.38 -6.69
CA SER A 153 -35.56 5.87 -6.84
C SER A 153 -36.09 5.21 -5.55
N PRO A 154 -37.06 5.80 -4.85
CA PRO A 154 -37.81 5.13 -3.80
C PRO A 154 -38.53 3.86 -4.30
N SER A 155 -38.81 3.75 -5.60
CA SER A 155 -39.53 2.61 -6.19
C SER A 155 -38.64 1.41 -6.50
N THR A 156 -37.32 1.59 -6.70
CA THR A 156 -36.38 0.49 -6.96
C THR A 156 -36.15 -0.37 -5.71
N VAL A 157 -36.21 0.25 -4.51
CA VAL A 157 -36.17 -0.45 -3.21
C VAL A 157 -37.35 -1.40 -3.05
N ALA A 158 -38.55 -0.93 -3.40
CA ALA A 158 -39.77 -1.74 -3.32
C ALA A 158 -39.70 -2.95 -4.28
N THR A 159 -39.10 -2.79 -5.46
CA THR A 159 -38.94 -3.90 -6.42
C THR A 159 -37.85 -4.89 -6.01
N TYR A 160 -36.75 -4.45 -5.37
CA TYR A 160 -35.71 -5.35 -4.85
C TYR A 160 -36.21 -6.17 -3.65
N GLN A 161 -36.95 -5.54 -2.72
CA GLN A 161 -37.60 -6.28 -1.63
C GLN A 161 -38.61 -7.31 -2.16
N ALA A 162 -39.39 -6.98 -3.19
CA ALA A 162 -40.33 -7.91 -3.81
C ALA A 162 -39.68 -9.04 -4.66
N MET A 163 -38.38 -8.97 -4.96
CA MET A 163 -37.63 -10.04 -5.63
C MET A 163 -36.84 -10.93 -4.66
N ILE A 164 -36.64 -10.46 -3.42
CA ILE A 164 -35.89 -11.19 -2.38
C ILE A 164 -36.82 -11.90 -1.39
N GLU A 165 -38.05 -11.43 -1.26
CA GLU A 165 -39.16 -12.12 -0.60
C GLU A 165 -39.85 -13.11 -1.56
#